data_AF-A0A2Y9R148-F1
#
_entry.id   AF-A0A2Y9R148-F1
#
_cell.length_a   1.000
_cell.length_b   1.000
_cell.length_c   1.000
_cell.angle_alpha   90.00
_cell.angle_beta   90.00
_cell.angle_gamma   90.00
#
_symmetry.space_group_name_H-M   'P 1'
#
loop_
_entity.id
_entity.type
_entity.pdbx_description
1 polymer ?
#
loop_
_entity_poly.entity_id
_entity_poly.type
_entity_poly.pdbx_seq_one_letter_code
_entity_poly.pdbx_strand_id
1 'polypeptide(L)'
;MTTYLEFIQQNEERDGVRFSWNVWPSSRLEATRMVVPVAALFTPLKERPDLPPIQYEPVLCSRTTCRAVLNPLCQVDYRAKLWACNFCYQRNQFPPTYAGISELNQPAELLPQFSSIEYVVLEMLGLSKVPVTQATRGPQVQQPPPSNRYNDSTALLCFLLVFSWADAQTQIQNIAASFDQEAAAILMARLAIYRAETEEGPDVLRWLDRQLIRLCQKFGEYHKDDPSSFRFSETFSLYPQFMFHLRRSPFLQVFNNSPDESSYYRHHFMRQDLTQSLIMIQPILYAYSFSGPPEPVLLDSSSILADRILLMDTFFQILIYHGETIAQWRKSGYQDMPEYENFRHLLQAPVDDAQEILHSRFPMPRYIDTEHGGSQARFLLSKVNPSQTHNNMYAWGQESGAPILTDDVSLQVFMDHLKKLAVSSAA
;
A
#
# COMPACT_ATOMS: atom_id res chain seq x y z
N MET A 1 -22.33 -7.94 11.21
CA MET A 1 -20.95 -7.94 11.73
C MET A 1 -20.09 -7.43 10.60
N THR A 2 -19.42 -6.30 10.79
CA THR A 2 -18.46 -5.78 9.81
C THR A 2 -17.30 -6.77 9.72
N THR A 3 -16.93 -7.21 8.52
CA THR A 3 -15.75 -8.06 8.35
C THR A 3 -14.47 -7.27 8.65
N TYR A 4 -13.36 -7.93 8.97
CA TYR A 4 -12.08 -7.22 9.16
C TYR A 4 -11.65 -6.47 7.89
N LEU A 5 -11.98 -6.99 6.70
CA LEU A 5 -11.68 -6.33 5.43
C LEU A 5 -12.44 -5.01 5.28
N GLU A 6 -13.76 -5.02 5.53
CA GLU A 6 -14.57 -3.80 5.55
C GLU A 6 -14.09 -2.82 6.63
N PHE A 7 -13.73 -3.31 7.81
CA PHE A 7 -13.17 -2.47 8.88
C PHE A 7 -11.89 -1.78 8.41
N ILE A 8 -10.95 -2.52 7.81
CA ILE A 8 -9.68 -1.97 7.33
C ILE A 8 -9.92 -0.89 6.27
N GLN A 9 -10.78 -1.16 5.28
CA GLN A 9 -11.10 -0.20 4.21
C GLN A 9 -11.74 1.08 4.76
N GLN A 10 -12.73 0.96 5.63
CA GLN A 10 -13.41 2.11 6.22
C GLN A 10 -12.46 2.98 7.07
N ASN A 11 -11.53 2.38 7.81
CA ASN A 11 -10.55 3.15 8.58
C ASN A 11 -9.50 3.82 7.69
N GLU A 12 -9.11 3.22 6.57
CA GLU A 12 -8.20 3.87 5.62
C GLU A 12 -8.86 5.04 4.90
N GLU A 13 -10.11 4.87 4.45
CA GLU A 13 -10.87 5.94 3.80
C GLU A 13 -11.15 7.09 4.77
N ARG A 14 -11.52 6.78 6.02
CA ARG A 14 -11.83 7.80 7.02
C ARG A 14 -10.57 8.45 7.60
N ASP A 15 -9.65 7.66 8.12
CA ASP A 15 -8.54 8.16 8.94
C ASP A 15 -7.18 8.15 8.23
N GLY A 16 -7.14 7.72 6.95
CA GLY A 16 -5.91 7.69 6.17
C GLY A 16 -4.88 6.72 6.73
N VAL A 17 -5.31 5.67 7.45
CA VAL A 17 -4.43 4.80 8.23
C VAL A 17 -4.64 3.32 7.93
N ARG A 18 -3.53 2.58 7.87
CA ARG A 18 -3.52 1.11 7.76
C ARG A 18 -2.52 0.53 8.75
N PHE A 19 -2.98 -0.31 9.68
CA PHE A 19 -2.14 -0.94 10.70
C PHE A 19 -1.73 -2.35 10.29
N SER A 20 -0.53 -2.78 10.67
CA SER A 20 -0.14 -4.20 10.57
C SER A 20 -1.02 -5.12 11.43
N TRP A 21 -1.51 -4.62 12.58
CA TRP A 21 -2.38 -5.32 13.51
C TRP A 21 -3.47 -4.38 14.02
N ASN A 22 -4.74 -4.74 13.82
CA ASN A 22 -5.88 -3.93 14.25
C ASN A 22 -6.37 -4.26 15.67
N VAL A 23 -5.84 -5.33 16.27
CA VAL A 23 -6.00 -5.67 17.69
C VAL A 23 -4.60 -5.83 18.30
N TRP A 24 -4.35 -5.11 19.40
CA TRP A 24 -3.00 -4.98 19.96
C TRP A 24 -2.83 -5.88 21.19
N PRO A 25 -1.65 -6.50 21.37
CA PRO A 25 -1.36 -7.25 22.58
C PRO A 25 -1.34 -6.30 23.79
N SER A 26 -2.02 -6.68 24.86
CA SER A 26 -2.09 -5.90 26.10
C SER A 26 -0.78 -5.88 26.88
N SER A 27 0.13 -6.83 26.63
CA SER A 27 1.41 -6.95 27.33
C SER A 27 2.63 -6.61 26.45
N ARG A 28 3.60 -5.87 27.02
CA ARG A 28 4.86 -5.52 26.33
C ARG A 28 5.67 -6.74 25.93
N LEU A 29 5.65 -7.80 26.75
CA LEU A 29 6.35 -9.05 26.46
C LEU A 29 5.81 -9.69 25.17
N GLU A 30 4.49 -9.72 25.01
CA GLU A 30 3.86 -10.30 23.81
C GLU A 30 4.02 -9.40 22.60
N ALA A 31 3.93 -8.08 22.75
CA ALA A 31 4.26 -7.12 21.71
C ALA A 31 5.68 -7.35 21.15
N THR A 32 6.65 -7.64 22.03
CA THR A 32 8.03 -7.95 21.64
C THR A 32 8.16 -9.33 20.95
N ARG A 33 7.23 -10.25 21.23
CA ARG A 33 7.14 -11.56 20.56
C ARG A 33 6.38 -11.49 19.23
N MET A 34 5.77 -10.36 18.88
CA MET A 34 5.17 -10.19 17.56
C MET A 34 6.27 -10.08 16.51
N VAL A 35 6.13 -10.84 15.43
CA VAL A 35 7.16 -10.92 14.39
C VAL A 35 7.16 -9.66 13.55
N VAL A 36 5.97 -9.23 13.12
CA VAL A 36 5.74 -7.91 12.53
C VAL A 36 5.37 -6.97 13.67
N PRO A 37 6.03 -5.80 13.81
CA PRO A 37 5.70 -4.85 14.87
C PRO A 37 4.31 -4.24 14.64
N VAL A 38 3.70 -3.73 15.72
CA VAL A 38 2.54 -2.83 15.61
C VAL A 38 3.03 -1.52 14.99
N ALA A 39 2.64 -1.27 13.75
CA ALA A 39 3.05 -0.10 12.98
C ALA A 39 1.91 0.31 12.03
N ALA A 40 1.97 1.54 11.54
CA ALA A 40 0.94 2.12 10.69
C ALA A 40 1.54 2.78 9.45
N LEU A 41 0.89 2.59 8.31
CA LEU A 41 0.99 3.51 7.19
C LEU A 41 -0.02 4.63 7.45
N PHE A 42 0.44 5.87 7.41
CA PHE A 42 -0.39 7.02 7.76
C PHE A 42 -0.27 8.10 6.70
N THR A 43 -1.42 8.52 6.17
CA THR A 43 -1.58 9.56 5.16
C THR A 43 -2.24 10.77 5.80
N PRO A 44 -1.45 11.71 6.36
CA PRO A 44 -2.01 12.85 7.09
C PRO A 44 -2.92 13.73 6.22
N LEU A 45 -2.58 13.89 4.94
CA LEU A 45 -3.38 14.71 4.02
C LEU A 45 -4.25 13.85 3.12
N LYS A 46 -4.87 12.80 3.67
CA LYS A 46 -5.83 11.99 2.91
C LYS A 46 -6.99 12.89 2.49
N GLU A 47 -7.30 12.91 1.20
CA GLU A 47 -8.40 13.72 0.67
C GLU A 47 -9.74 13.23 1.23
N ARG A 48 -10.49 14.15 1.84
CA ARG A 48 -11.83 13.91 2.42
C ARG A 48 -12.81 14.93 1.84
N PRO A 49 -13.32 14.71 0.62
CA PRO A 49 -14.26 15.64 -0.01
C PRO A 49 -15.60 15.72 0.71
N ASP A 50 -15.89 14.73 1.58
CA ASP A 50 -17.12 14.59 2.34
C ASP A 50 -17.16 15.46 3.63
N LEU A 51 -16.01 15.95 4.13
CA LEU A 51 -15.95 16.76 5.34
C LEU A 51 -15.49 18.19 5.05
N PRO A 52 -16.22 19.23 5.51
CA PRO A 52 -15.78 20.60 5.38
C PRO A 52 -14.68 20.93 6.41
N PRO A 53 -13.73 21.82 6.06
CA PRO A 53 -12.77 22.33 7.03
C PRO A 53 -13.49 23.18 8.10
N ILE A 54 -13.06 23.01 9.34
CA ILE A 54 -13.69 23.63 10.51
C ILE A 54 -13.02 24.96 10.83
N GLN A 55 -13.80 26.04 10.94
CA GLN A 55 -13.31 27.42 11.04
C GLN A 55 -13.24 27.93 12.49
N TYR A 56 -12.85 27.09 13.44
CA TYR A 56 -12.63 27.48 14.83
C TYR A 56 -11.41 26.80 15.42
N GLU A 57 -10.89 27.33 16.52
CA GLU A 57 -9.72 26.76 17.18
C GLU A 57 -10.04 25.42 17.86
N PRO A 58 -9.09 24.45 17.83
CA PRO A 58 -9.25 23.18 18.50
C PRO A 58 -9.37 23.34 20.02
N VAL A 59 -10.31 22.62 20.64
CA VAL A 59 -10.45 22.59 22.11
C VAL A 59 -9.38 21.66 22.70
N LEU A 60 -8.54 22.19 23.60
CA LEU A 60 -7.39 21.47 24.15
C LEU A 60 -7.59 21.08 25.61
N CYS A 61 -7.03 19.93 25.99
CA CYS A 61 -6.93 19.51 27.38
C CYS A 61 -6.16 20.56 28.21
N SER A 62 -6.71 20.95 29.36
CA SER A 62 -6.14 21.98 30.24
C SER A 62 -4.83 21.54 30.92
N ARG A 63 -4.56 20.23 31.01
CA ARG A 63 -3.32 19.71 31.58
C ARG A 63 -2.15 20.05 30.65
N THR A 64 -1.18 20.81 31.17
CA THR A 64 0.00 21.32 30.45
C THR A 64 0.84 20.22 29.80
N THR A 65 0.97 19.06 30.46
CA THR A 65 1.71 17.91 29.94
C THR A 65 0.92 17.05 28.94
N CYS A 66 -0.36 17.34 28.73
CA CYS A 66 -1.23 16.57 27.84
C CYS A 66 -1.60 17.36 26.60
N ARG A 67 -2.32 18.48 26.74
CA ARG A 67 -2.76 19.36 25.63
C ARG A 67 -3.44 18.63 24.45
N ALA A 68 -3.92 17.40 24.65
CA ALA A 68 -4.61 16.63 23.62
C ALA A 68 -5.89 17.35 23.17
N VAL A 69 -6.20 17.22 21.89
CA VAL A 69 -7.40 17.81 21.27
C VAL A 69 -8.64 17.02 21.68
N LEU A 70 -9.74 17.74 21.91
CA LEU A 70 -11.07 17.16 22.08
C LEU A 70 -11.40 16.28 20.88
N ASN A 71 -11.95 15.11 21.13
CA ASN A 71 -12.15 14.09 20.12
C ASN A 71 -13.29 13.13 20.53
N PRO A 72 -13.83 12.31 19.62
CA PRO A 72 -15.03 11.51 19.90
C PRO A 72 -14.91 10.46 21.04
N LEU A 73 -13.69 10.17 21.52
CA LEU A 73 -13.48 9.24 22.65
C LEU A 73 -13.52 9.92 24.01
N CYS A 74 -13.57 11.25 24.04
CA CYS A 74 -13.69 11.99 25.29
C CYS A 74 -15.08 11.79 25.88
N GLN A 75 -15.17 11.41 27.16
CA GLN A 75 -16.45 11.33 27.85
C GLN A 75 -16.96 12.73 28.18
N VAL A 76 -18.23 12.99 27.88
CA VAL A 76 -18.84 14.32 28.04
C VAL A 76 -19.95 14.29 29.08
N ASP A 77 -19.89 15.22 30.03
CA ASP A 77 -20.99 15.54 30.95
C ASP A 77 -21.70 16.80 30.44
N TYR A 78 -22.80 16.60 29.71
CA TYR A 78 -23.60 17.68 29.12
C TYR A 78 -24.34 18.53 30.16
N ARG A 79 -24.52 18.03 31.39
CA ARG A 79 -25.18 18.76 32.47
C ARG A 79 -24.22 19.71 33.15
N ALA A 80 -23.03 19.22 33.49
CA ALA A 80 -21.97 20.02 34.10
C ALA A 80 -21.15 20.83 33.09
N LYS A 81 -21.34 20.60 31.78
CA LYS A 81 -20.56 21.19 30.68
C LYS A 81 -19.06 20.89 30.85
N LEU A 82 -18.76 19.62 31.13
CA LEU A 82 -17.40 19.12 31.30
C LEU A 82 -17.10 18.01 30.29
N TRP A 83 -15.83 17.83 29.97
CA TRP A 83 -15.34 16.65 29.26
C TRP A 83 -14.11 16.07 29.93
N ALA A 84 -13.96 14.75 29.88
CA ALA A 84 -12.80 14.02 30.39
C ALA A 84 -11.90 13.60 29.23
N CYS A 85 -10.65 14.05 29.25
CA CYS A 85 -9.65 13.69 28.24
C CYS A 85 -9.37 12.17 28.28
N ASN A 86 -9.50 11.49 27.15
CA ASN A 86 -9.29 10.04 27.02
C ASN A 86 -7.83 9.60 27.20
N PHE A 87 -6.86 10.52 27.15
CA PHE A 87 -5.44 10.21 27.36
C PHE A 87 -5.02 10.28 28.83
N CYS A 88 -5.49 11.31 29.55
CA CYS A 88 -4.96 11.65 30.86
C CYS A 88 -6.02 11.77 31.96
N TYR A 89 -7.29 11.54 31.60
CA TYR A 89 -8.48 11.61 32.45
C TYR A 89 -8.71 12.95 33.16
N GLN A 90 -8.02 14.02 32.71
CA GLN A 90 -8.27 15.37 33.18
C GLN A 90 -9.69 15.80 32.82
N ARG A 91 -10.45 16.30 33.79
CA ARG A 91 -11.72 16.97 33.56
C ARG A 91 -11.46 18.42 33.14
N ASN A 92 -12.08 18.83 32.05
CA ASN A 92 -11.94 20.13 31.42
C ASN A 92 -13.31 20.78 31.28
N GLN A 93 -13.38 22.11 31.46
CA GLN A 93 -14.57 22.88 31.10
C GLN A 93 -14.58 23.16 29.59
N PHE A 94 -15.77 23.19 29.00
CA PHE A 94 -15.90 23.67 27.63
C PHE A 94 -15.69 25.19 27.54
N PRO A 95 -15.18 25.71 26.41
CA PRO A 95 -15.13 27.15 26.15
C PRO A 95 -16.54 27.78 26.19
N PRO A 96 -16.66 29.10 26.46
CA PRO A 96 -17.96 29.79 26.47
C PRO A 96 -18.75 29.67 25.17
N THR A 97 -18.07 29.53 24.03
CA THR A 97 -18.69 29.30 22.71
C THR A 97 -19.50 28.00 22.62
N TYR A 98 -19.26 27.06 23.53
CA TYR A 98 -19.91 25.74 23.60
C TYR A 98 -21.00 25.69 24.68
N ALA A 99 -21.44 26.83 25.22
CA ALA A 99 -22.46 26.88 26.28
C ALA A 99 -23.77 26.14 25.91
N GLY A 100 -24.12 26.12 24.63
CA GLY A 100 -25.31 25.45 24.08
C GLY A 100 -25.16 23.95 23.79
N ILE A 101 -24.02 23.32 24.13
CA ILE A 101 -23.78 21.90 23.86
C ILE A 101 -24.82 21.01 24.55
N SER A 102 -25.34 20.00 23.86
CA SER A 102 -26.25 18.99 24.41
C SER A 102 -26.07 17.66 23.69
N GLU A 103 -26.70 16.58 24.17
CA GLU A 103 -26.65 15.28 23.50
C GLU A 103 -27.12 15.32 22.05
N LEU A 104 -28.11 16.18 21.74
CA LEU A 104 -28.67 16.38 20.40
C LEU A 104 -27.91 17.44 19.58
N ASN A 105 -27.09 18.27 20.22
CA ASN A 105 -26.35 19.36 19.60
C ASN A 105 -24.89 19.30 20.04
N GLN A 106 -24.16 18.38 19.43
CA GLN A 106 -22.74 18.14 19.69
C GLN A 106 -21.88 18.88 18.67
N PRO A 107 -20.71 19.39 19.09
CA PRO A 107 -19.73 19.94 18.16
C PRO A 107 -19.16 18.86 17.24
N ALA A 108 -18.64 19.27 16.08
CA ALA A 108 -18.19 18.35 15.04
C ALA A 108 -17.15 17.35 15.57
N GLU A 109 -16.19 17.82 16.37
CA GLU A 109 -15.09 16.99 16.89
C GLU A 109 -15.51 15.90 17.89
N LEU A 110 -16.77 15.88 18.34
CA LEU A 110 -17.30 14.79 19.18
C LEU A 110 -18.07 13.73 18.38
N LEU A 111 -18.38 14.00 17.11
CA LEU A 111 -19.10 13.07 16.26
C LEU A 111 -18.12 12.02 15.70
N PRO A 112 -18.43 10.71 15.77
CA PRO A 112 -17.53 9.65 15.31
C PRO A 112 -17.08 9.76 13.84
N GLN A 113 -17.88 10.40 12.98
CA GLN A 113 -17.51 10.67 11.58
C GLN A 113 -16.34 11.66 11.40
N PHE A 114 -16.04 12.46 12.43
CA PHE A 114 -14.95 13.44 12.47
C PHE A 114 -13.78 12.96 13.35
N SER A 115 -13.52 11.64 13.39
CA SER A 115 -12.30 11.08 13.99
C SER A 115 -11.03 11.66 13.36
N SER A 116 -11.10 12.01 12.07
CA SER A 116 -10.13 12.83 11.37
C SER A 116 -10.77 14.14 10.94
N ILE A 117 -10.18 15.26 11.36
CA ILE A 117 -10.78 16.59 11.24
C ILE A 117 -9.71 17.64 10.96
N GLU A 118 -10.02 18.58 10.07
CA GLU A 118 -9.16 19.71 9.72
C GLU A 118 -9.71 21.01 10.34
N TYR A 119 -8.88 21.71 11.09
CA TYR A 119 -9.15 23.04 11.62
C TYR A 119 -8.41 24.09 10.81
N VAL A 120 -9.09 25.19 10.49
CA VAL A 120 -8.50 26.37 9.86
C VAL A 120 -8.33 27.44 10.93
N VAL A 121 -7.09 27.70 11.31
CA VAL A 121 -6.74 28.72 12.30
C VAL A 121 -6.35 30.00 11.58
N LEU A 122 -7.10 31.06 11.84
CA LEU A 122 -6.75 32.40 11.37
C LEU A 122 -5.64 32.94 12.26
N GLU A 123 -4.38 32.81 11.82
CA GLU A 123 -3.32 33.64 12.37
C GLU A 123 -3.59 35.09 11.98
N MET A 124 -3.99 35.93 12.95
CA MET A 124 -3.81 37.37 12.76
C MET A 124 -2.32 37.61 12.64
N LEU A 125 -1.84 37.91 11.43
CA LEU A 125 -0.47 38.31 11.14
C LEU A 125 -0.07 39.53 11.99
N GLY A 126 0.39 39.27 13.20
CA GLY A 126 1.04 40.20 14.10
C GLY A 126 2.55 40.24 13.88
N LEU A 127 3.03 40.28 12.64
CA LEU A 127 4.45 40.45 12.35
C LEU A 127 4.67 41.54 11.28
N SER A 128 5.19 42.66 11.76
CA SER A 128 5.87 43.70 11.00
C SER A 128 6.65 43.16 9.81
N LYS A 129 6.33 43.65 8.61
CA LYS A 129 7.09 43.45 7.38
C LYS A 129 8.58 43.70 7.63
N VAL A 130 9.38 42.65 7.61
CA VAL A 130 10.82 42.77 7.39
C VAL A 130 11.00 42.83 5.86
N PRO A 131 11.63 43.87 5.28
CA PRO A 131 11.82 43.93 3.84
C PRO A 131 12.85 42.89 3.42
N VAL A 132 12.43 41.89 2.64
CA VAL A 132 13.32 40.97 1.94
C VAL A 132 13.92 41.71 0.74
N THR A 133 15.24 41.87 0.75
CA THR A 133 16.01 42.37 -0.40
C THR A 133 15.93 41.36 -1.55
N GLN A 134 15.32 41.77 -2.67
CA GLN A 134 15.25 41.01 -3.91
C GLN A 134 16.64 40.83 -4.54
N ALA A 135 17.03 39.59 -4.80
CA ALA A 135 18.03 39.25 -5.80
C ALA A 135 17.32 38.85 -7.10
N THR A 136 17.49 39.67 -8.13
CA THR A 136 17.03 39.49 -9.51
C THR A 136 17.63 38.26 -10.20
N ARG A 137 16.80 37.46 -10.92
CA ARG A 137 16.80 37.33 -12.40
C ARG A 137 15.92 36.18 -12.92
N GLY A 138 15.12 36.47 -13.95
CA GLY A 138 14.57 35.51 -14.93
C GLY A 138 13.08 35.69 -15.25
N PRO A 139 12.65 35.89 -16.52
CA PRO A 139 11.24 36.10 -16.85
C PRO A 139 10.54 34.73 -16.98
N GLN A 140 9.63 34.42 -16.07
CA GLN A 140 8.68 33.32 -16.25
C GLN A 140 7.30 33.88 -16.55
N VAL A 141 6.77 33.44 -17.69
CA VAL A 141 5.39 33.62 -18.12
C VAL A 141 4.48 33.05 -17.03
N GLN A 142 3.63 33.92 -16.49
CA GLN A 142 2.72 33.63 -15.39
C GLN A 142 1.53 32.82 -15.95
N GLN A 143 1.60 31.49 -15.84
CA GLN A 143 0.37 30.69 -15.76
C GLN A 143 -0.10 30.72 -14.29
N PRO A 144 -1.38 31.00 -14.00
CA PRO A 144 -1.86 30.95 -12.63
C PRO A 144 -1.78 29.50 -12.12
N PRO A 145 -1.18 29.23 -10.94
CA PRO A 145 -1.26 27.91 -10.34
C PRO A 145 -2.71 27.62 -9.92
N PRO A 146 -3.16 26.36 -9.99
CA PRO A 146 -4.46 25.97 -9.47
C PRO A 146 -4.49 26.22 -7.95
N SER A 147 -5.47 27.02 -7.50
CA SER A 147 -5.94 27.20 -6.12
C SER A 147 -4.91 26.96 -5.00
N ASN A 148 -4.13 27.98 -4.67
CA ASN A 148 -3.46 28.07 -3.37
C ASN A 148 -4.51 28.11 -2.24
N ARG A 149 -4.82 26.94 -1.65
CA ARG A 149 -5.62 26.82 -0.43
C ARG A 149 -4.86 27.29 0.83
N TYR A 150 -3.59 27.73 0.68
CA TYR A 150 -2.60 27.85 1.75
C TYR A 150 -1.91 29.22 1.85
N ASN A 151 -2.47 30.30 1.31
CA ASN A 151 -1.73 31.57 1.32
C ASN A 151 -1.92 32.48 2.54
N ASP A 152 -2.88 32.26 3.43
CA ASP A 152 -3.04 33.13 4.63
C ASP A 152 -3.61 32.44 5.89
N SER A 153 -3.76 31.11 5.90
CA SER A 153 -4.36 30.36 7.03
C SER A 153 -3.56 29.12 7.40
N THR A 154 -3.30 28.93 8.69
CA THR A 154 -2.63 27.74 9.22
C THR A 154 -3.68 26.64 9.43
N ALA A 155 -3.58 25.55 8.66
CA ALA A 155 -4.43 24.38 8.84
C ALA A 155 -3.81 23.41 9.87
N LEU A 156 -4.59 23.01 10.86
CA LEU A 156 -4.21 22.02 11.86
C LEU A 156 -5.08 20.78 11.67
N LEU A 157 -4.45 19.63 11.42
CA LEU A 157 -5.13 18.37 11.25
C LEU A 157 -5.02 17.52 12.52
N CYS A 158 -6.16 16.99 12.95
CA CYS A 158 -6.26 16.08 14.08
C CYS A 158 -6.77 14.74 13.61
N PHE A 159 -6.10 13.68 14.06
CA PHE A 159 -6.45 12.29 13.79
C PHE A 159 -6.60 11.59 15.11
N LEU A 160 -7.69 10.84 15.25
CA LEU A 160 -7.92 9.99 16.39
C LEU A 160 -8.01 8.55 15.94
N LEU A 161 -7.17 7.71 16.54
CA LEU A 161 -7.11 6.30 16.26
C LEU A 161 -7.53 5.52 17.50
N VAL A 162 -8.39 4.53 17.32
CA VAL A 162 -8.91 3.65 18.37
C VAL A 162 -8.36 2.25 18.16
N PHE A 163 -7.92 1.63 19.24
CA PHE A 163 -7.40 0.26 19.20
C PHE A 163 -8.07 -0.59 20.26
N SER A 164 -8.35 -1.84 19.90
CA SER A 164 -8.76 -2.87 20.83
C SER A 164 -7.53 -3.57 21.39
N TRP A 165 -7.48 -3.71 22.71
CA TRP A 165 -6.46 -4.48 23.40
C TRP A 165 -6.94 -5.92 23.58
N ALA A 166 -6.06 -6.90 23.37
CA ALA A 166 -6.32 -8.30 23.61
C ALA A 166 -5.19 -8.93 24.43
N ASP A 167 -5.55 -9.81 25.35
CA ASP A 167 -4.58 -10.65 26.07
C ASP A 167 -4.16 -11.81 25.17
N ALA A 168 -2.88 -11.87 24.77
CA ALA A 168 -2.47 -12.86 23.78
C ALA A 168 -2.47 -14.29 24.34
N GLN A 169 -2.51 -14.50 25.66
CA GLN A 169 -2.61 -15.85 26.24
C GLN A 169 -3.98 -16.49 25.99
N THR A 170 -5.04 -15.67 25.97
CA THR A 170 -6.42 -16.13 25.87
C THR A 170 -7.05 -15.78 24.52
N GLN A 171 -6.52 -14.79 23.81
CA GLN A 171 -7.13 -14.19 22.63
C GLN A 171 -6.15 -14.03 21.44
N ILE A 172 -5.15 -14.92 21.32
CA ILE A 172 -4.22 -14.90 20.17
C ILE A 172 -4.96 -14.98 18.82
N GLN A 173 -6.10 -15.68 18.77
CA GLN A 173 -6.94 -15.78 17.58
C GLN A 173 -7.53 -14.43 17.16
N ASN A 174 -7.90 -13.58 18.12
CA ASN A 174 -8.41 -12.22 17.82
C ASN A 174 -7.31 -11.35 17.23
N ILE A 175 -6.08 -11.45 17.77
CA ILE A 175 -4.91 -10.74 17.23
C ILE A 175 -4.59 -11.24 15.82
N ALA A 176 -4.55 -12.57 15.61
CA ALA A 176 -4.28 -13.18 14.31
C ALA A 176 -5.34 -12.81 13.25
N ALA A 177 -6.61 -12.75 13.63
CA ALA A 177 -7.70 -12.33 12.74
C ALA A 177 -7.61 -10.84 12.35
N SER A 178 -6.97 -10.02 13.18
CA SER A 178 -6.80 -8.57 12.96
C SER A 178 -5.59 -8.20 12.09
N PHE A 179 -4.83 -9.19 11.62
CA PHE A 179 -3.62 -9.00 10.82
C PHE A 179 -3.97 -8.47 9.43
N ASP A 180 -3.32 -7.38 9.06
CA ASP A 180 -3.39 -6.82 7.71
C ASP A 180 -2.12 -7.18 6.96
N GLN A 181 -2.19 -8.24 6.16
CA GLN A 181 -1.03 -8.76 5.43
C GLN A 181 -0.45 -7.76 4.42
N GLU A 182 -1.29 -6.92 3.82
CA GLU A 182 -0.85 -5.91 2.85
C GLU A 182 -0.06 -4.81 3.57
N ALA A 183 -0.64 -4.22 4.62
CA ALA A 183 0.03 -3.18 5.39
C ALA A 183 1.29 -3.71 6.06
N ALA A 184 1.24 -4.90 6.64
CA ALA A 184 2.40 -5.57 7.22
C ALA A 184 3.52 -5.78 6.19
N ALA A 185 3.20 -6.21 4.97
CA ALA A 185 4.20 -6.40 3.93
C ALA A 185 4.90 -5.09 3.55
N ILE A 186 4.15 -4.00 3.38
CA ILE A 186 4.73 -2.68 3.05
C ILE A 186 5.54 -2.12 4.23
N LEU A 187 5.05 -2.24 5.46
CA LEU A 187 5.77 -1.79 6.66
C LEU A 187 7.09 -2.54 6.84
N MET A 188 7.08 -3.85 6.62
CA MET A 188 8.29 -4.67 6.64
C MET A 188 9.22 -4.35 5.47
N ALA A 189 8.68 -4.03 4.29
CA ALA A 189 9.46 -3.55 3.15
C ALA A 189 10.15 -2.22 3.45
N ARG A 190 9.46 -1.25 4.07
CA ARG A 190 10.08 0.02 4.49
C ARG A 190 11.22 -0.20 5.49
N LEU A 191 11.04 -1.10 6.45
CA LEU A 191 12.11 -1.50 7.36
C LEU A 191 13.29 -2.15 6.63
N ALA A 192 13.02 -3.05 5.68
CA ALA A 192 14.06 -3.73 4.89
C ALA A 192 14.86 -2.72 4.05
N ILE A 193 14.18 -1.81 3.35
CA ILE A 193 14.82 -0.82 2.48
C ILE A 193 15.62 0.18 3.31
N TYR A 194 15.07 0.65 4.42
CA TYR A 194 15.80 1.55 5.33
C TYR A 194 17.08 0.88 5.87
N ARG A 195 17.00 -0.39 6.25
CA ARG A 195 18.20 -1.16 6.65
C ARG A 195 19.19 -1.32 5.50
N ALA A 196 18.72 -1.55 4.28
CA ALA A 196 19.56 -1.69 3.08
C ALA A 196 20.25 -0.38 2.65
N GLU A 197 19.99 0.75 3.31
CA GLU A 197 20.79 1.97 3.15
C GLU A 197 22.07 1.96 4.00
N THR A 198 22.08 1.21 5.11
CA THR A 198 23.21 1.14 6.06
C THR A 198 23.87 -0.23 6.16
N GLU A 199 23.14 -1.31 5.90
CA GLU A 199 23.55 -2.70 6.00
C GLU A 199 23.76 -3.32 4.60
N GLU A 200 24.57 -4.38 4.52
CA GLU A 200 24.78 -5.11 3.26
C GLU A 200 23.51 -5.88 2.83
N GLY A 201 23.20 -5.85 1.54
CA GLY A 201 21.99 -6.46 0.96
C GLY A 201 21.72 -7.93 1.39
N PRO A 202 22.71 -8.84 1.38
CA PRO A 202 22.50 -10.23 1.79
C PRO A 202 22.02 -10.39 3.24
N ASP A 203 22.45 -9.53 4.16
CA ASP A 203 22.06 -9.60 5.56
C ASP A 203 20.63 -9.10 5.78
N VAL A 204 20.21 -8.09 5.01
CA VAL A 204 18.81 -7.62 4.99
C VAL A 204 17.88 -8.73 4.49
N LEU A 205 18.27 -9.46 3.44
CA LEU A 205 17.50 -10.60 2.92
C LEU A 205 17.39 -11.73 3.95
N ARG A 206 18.50 -12.09 4.61
CA ARG A 206 18.51 -13.07 5.70
C ARG A 206 17.61 -12.65 6.86
N TRP A 207 17.61 -11.36 7.22
CA TRP A 207 16.72 -10.83 8.24
C TRP A 207 15.26 -10.98 7.83
N LEU A 208 14.91 -10.63 6.59
CA LEU A 208 13.56 -10.73 6.04
C LEU A 208 13.08 -12.19 6.02
N ASP A 209 13.90 -13.10 5.51
CA ASP A 209 13.61 -14.54 5.46
C ASP A 209 13.38 -15.10 6.88
N ARG A 210 14.21 -14.69 7.87
CA ARG A 210 14.02 -15.07 9.28
C ARG A 210 12.71 -14.54 9.86
N GLN A 211 12.30 -13.31 9.52
CA GLN A 211 10.99 -12.80 9.97
C GLN A 211 9.86 -13.59 9.32
N LEU A 212 9.93 -13.88 8.03
CA LEU A 212 8.91 -14.68 7.35
C LEU A 212 8.76 -16.08 7.97
N ILE A 213 9.87 -16.79 8.21
CA ILE A 213 9.86 -18.12 8.85
C ILE A 213 9.23 -18.06 10.24
N ARG A 214 9.60 -17.06 11.06
CA ARG A 214 9.01 -16.87 12.40
C ARG A 214 7.52 -16.58 12.35
N LEU A 215 7.05 -15.83 11.36
CA LEU A 215 5.63 -15.57 11.16
C LEU A 215 4.89 -16.87 10.82
N CYS A 216 5.43 -17.67 9.90
CA CYS A 216 4.91 -19.00 9.55
C CYS A 216 4.87 -19.94 10.75
N GLN A 217 5.90 -19.95 11.58
CA GLN A 217 5.95 -20.78 12.79
C GLN A 217 4.94 -20.37 13.85
N LYS A 218 4.67 -19.07 13.94
CA LYS A 218 3.80 -18.53 14.99
C LYS A 218 2.31 -18.58 14.63
N PHE A 219 1.97 -18.37 13.36
CA PHE A 219 0.58 -18.23 12.90
C PHE A 219 0.17 -19.25 11.84
N GLY A 220 1.09 -20.08 11.36
CA GLY A 220 0.78 -21.20 10.46
C GLY A 220 0.31 -22.43 11.23
N GLU A 221 -0.51 -23.24 10.59
CA GLU A 221 -0.96 -24.54 11.10
C GLU A 221 -0.14 -25.63 10.43
N TYR A 222 0.47 -26.52 11.21
CA TYR A 222 1.29 -27.60 10.69
C TYR A 222 1.53 -28.70 11.73
N HIS A 223 1.87 -29.88 11.23
CA HIS A 223 2.52 -30.94 11.98
C HIS A 223 4.04 -30.79 11.87
N LYS A 224 4.74 -30.99 12.99
CA LYS A 224 6.19 -30.89 13.03
C LYS A 224 6.83 -31.85 12.03
N ASP A 225 7.83 -31.35 11.33
CA ASP A 225 8.62 -32.09 10.35
C ASP A 225 7.81 -32.65 9.16
N ASP A 226 6.56 -32.20 8.94
CA ASP A 226 5.73 -32.50 7.77
C ASP A 226 5.37 -31.23 6.97
N PRO A 227 6.15 -30.88 5.92
CA PRO A 227 5.92 -29.67 5.12
C PRO A 227 4.58 -29.68 4.36
N SER A 228 4.00 -30.84 4.09
CA SER A 228 2.75 -30.97 3.32
C SER A 228 1.53 -30.55 4.14
N SER A 229 1.63 -30.68 5.46
CA SER A 229 0.62 -30.25 6.43
C SER A 229 0.49 -28.73 6.58
N PHE A 230 1.50 -27.96 6.15
CA PHE A 230 1.51 -26.52 6.36
C PHE A 230 0.34 -25.82 5.67
N ARG A 231 -0.40 -25.02 6.43
CA ARG A 231 -1.51 -24.20 5.97
C ARG A 231 -1.44 -22.80 6.60
N PHE A 232 -1.91 -21.82 5.84
CA PHE A 232 -2.21 -20.48 6.33
C PHE A 232 -3.69 -20.21 6.17
N SER A 233 -4.24 -19.41 7.10
CA SER A 233 -5.53 -18.77 6.91
C SER A 233 -5.46 -17.71 5.82
N GLU A 234 -6.63 -17.34 5.28
CA GLU A 234 -6.75 -16.31 4.23
C GLU A 234 -6.06 -14.99 4.63
N THR A 235 -6.11 -14.64 5.93
CA THR A 235 -5.47 -13.44 6.50
C THR A 235 -3.96 -13.37 6.34
N PHE A 236 -3.26 -14.50 6.16
CA PHE A 236 -1.79 -14.56 6.00
C PHE A 236 -1.35 -15.09 4.63
N SER A 237 -2.28 -15.60 3.83
CA SER A 237 -1.99 -16.39 2.63
C SER A 237 -1.16 -15.66 1.56
N LEU A 238 -1.31 -14.34 1.42
CA LEU A 238 -0.59 -13.52 0.43
C LEU A 238 0.76 -13.01 0.96
N TYR A 239 0.95 -12.98 2.28
CA TYR A 239 2.17 -12.42 2.88
C TYR A 239 3.47 -13.05 2.35
N PRO A 240 3.60 -14.39 2.24
CA PRO A 240 4.78 -15.01 1.64
C PRO A 240 5.02 -14.60 0.18
N GLN A 241 3.93 -14.41 -0.59
CA GLN A 241 4.02 -13.97 -1.98
C GLN A 241 4.58 -12.54 -2.07
N PHE A 242 4.10 -11.63 -1.22
CA PHE A 242 4.67 -10.27 -1.15
C PHE A 242 6.16 -10.30 -0.79
N MET A 243 6.56 -11.13 0.18
CA MET A 243 7.97 -11.28 0.56
C MET A 243 8.82 -11.86 -0.58
N PHE A 244 8.27 -12.79 -1.36
CA PHE A 244 8.92 -13.35 -2.55
C PHE A 244 9.18 -12.30 -3.64
N HIS A 245 8.22 -11.42 -3.91
CA HIS A 245 8.43 -10.35 -4.89
C HIS A 245 9.35 -9.25 -4.33
N LEU A 246 9.20 -8.86 -3.07
CA LEU A 246 10.04 -7.86 -2.39
C LEU A 246 11.53 -8.24 -2.42
N ARG A 247 11.89 -9.48 -2.07
CA ARG A 247 13.29 -9.93 -2.00
C ARG A 247 14.02 -9.94 -3.35
N ARG A 248 13.27 -9.96 -4.46
CA ARG A 248 13.78 -9.92 -5.84
C ARG A 248 13.58 -8.55 -6.50
N SER A 249 12.91 -7.63 -5.82
CA SER A 249 12.63 -6.30 -6.32
C SER A 249 13.91 -5.45 -6.43
N PRO A 250 13.92 -4.41 -7.29
CA PRO A 250 15.05 -3.49 -7.39
C PRO A 250 15.31 -2.68 -6.11
N PHE A 251 14.38 -2.72 -5.13
CA PHE A 251 14.58 -2.07 -3.84
C PHE A 251 15.69 -2.75 -3.01
N LEU A 252 15.81 -4.08 -3.12
CA LEU A 252 16.78 -4.88 -2.37
C LEU A 252 17.87 -5.48 -3.28
N GLN A 253 17.52 -5.86 -4.52
CA GLN A 253 18.47 -6.33 -5.54
C GLN A 253 18.86 -5.17 -6.45
N VAL A 254 19.88 -4.40 -6.06
CA VAL A 254 20.31 -3.21 -6.79
C VAL A 254 21.14 -3.53 -8.05
N PHE A 255 21.57 -4.78 -8.24
CA PHE A 255 22.24 -5.22 -9.46
C PHE A 255 21.32 -5.01 -10.68
N ASN A 256 21.91 -4.69 -11.84
CA ASN A 256 21.22 -4.25 -13.06
C ASN A 256 20.52 -2.88 -13.01
N ASN A 257 20.67 -2.12 -11.92
CA ASN A 257 20.22 -0.72 -11.84
C ASN A 257 21.42 0.17 -11.54
N SER A 258 21.40 1.41 -12.02
CA SER A 258 22.33 2.43 -11.54
C SER A 258 22.03 2.79 -10.07
N PRO A 259 23.02 3.33 -9.32
CA PRO A 259 22.77 3.84 -7.98
C PRO A 259 21.65 4.89 -7.94
N ASP A 260 21.60 5.79 -8.92
CA ASP A 260 20.60 6.84 -9.04
C ASP A 260 19.19 6.26 -9.23
N GLU A 261 19.02 5.26 -10.09
CA GLU A 261 17.74 4.55 -10.25
C GLU A 261 17.32 3.84 -8.96
N SER A 262 18.26 3.21 -8.26
CA SER A 262 17.99 2.55 -6.99
C SER A 262 17.50 3.55 -5.94
N SER A 263 18.15 4.71 -5.83
CA SER A 263 17.72 5.82 -4.96
C SER A 263 16.37 6.38 -5.37
N TYR A 264 16.10 6.53 -6.67
CA TYR A 264 14.82 6.99 -7.20
C TYR A 264 13.66 6.05 -6.82
N TYR A 265 13.83 4.74 -7.03
CA TYR A 265 12.82 3.75 -6.65
C TYR A 265 12.53 3.79 -5.15
N ARG A 266 13.58 3.78 -4.31
CA ARG A 266 13.44 3.84 -2.85
C ARG A 266 12.78 5.13 -2.39
N HIS A 267 13.15 6.27 -2.98
CA HIS A 267 12.57 7.58 -2.66
C HIS A 267 11.04 7.58 -2.83
N HIS A 268 10.55 7.09 -3.96
CA HIS A 268 9.11 7.04 -4.20
C HIS A 268 8.42 6.01 -3.30
N PHE A 269 8.98 4.82 -3.13
CA PHE A 269 8.40 3.79 -2.25
C PHE A 269 8.19 4.27 -0.80
N MET A 270 9.12 5.06 -0.26
CA MET A 270 9.04 5.56 1.12
C MET A 270 7.95 6.60 1.36
N ARG A 271 7.33 7.15 0.31
CA ARG A 271 6.37 8.26 0.38
C ARG A 271 4.96 7.91 -0.10
N GLN A 272 4.79 6.72 -0.66
CA GLN A 272 3.56 6.32 -1.32
C GLN A 272 2.55 5.70 -0.34
N ASP A 273 1.30 5.61 -0.76
CA ASP A 273 0.27 4.91 0.01
C ASP A 273 0.39 3.39 -0.11
N LEU A 274 -0.51 2.66 0.55
CA LEU A 274 -0.50 1.20 0.50
C LEU A 274 -0.65 0.67 -0.92
N THR A 275 -1.69 1.12 -1.64
CA THR A 275 -2.05 0.61 -2.96
C THR A 275 -0.89 0.77 -3.95
N GLN A 276 -0.29 1.96 -4.02
CA GLN A 276 0.84 2.21 -4.90
C GLN A 276 2.10 1.43 -4.45
N SER A 277 2.34 1.29 -3.14
CA SER A 277 3.45 0.48 -2.62
C SER A 277 3.29 -1.01 -2.92
N LEU A 278 2.07 -1.56 -2.93
CA LEU A 278 1.81 -2.96 -3.32
C LEU A 278 2.14 -3.18 -4.79
N ILE A 279 1.68 -2.29 -5.68
CA ILE A 279 1.98 -2.34 -7.12
C ILE A 279 3.50 -2.30 -7.36
N MET A 280 4.23 -1.49 -6.58
CA MET A 280 5.69 -1.44 -6.66
C MET A 280 6.39 -2.74 -6.29
N ILE A 281 5.91 -3.45 -5.26
CA ILE A 281 6.48 -4.74 -4.83
C ILE A 281 6.07 -5.85 -5.78
N GLN A 282 4.78 -5.97 -6.02
CA GLN A 282 4.17 -6.99 -6.86
C GLN A 282 3.36 -6.30 -7.96
N PRO A 283 3.98 -6.12 -9.15
CA PRO A 283 3.30 -5.57 -10.30
C PRO A 283 1.99 -6.31 -10.59
N ILE A 284 0.97 -5.55 -11.00
CA ILE A 284 -0.31 -6.10 -11.42
C ILE A 284 -0.29 -6.36 -12.92
N LEU A 285 -0.96 -7.42 -13.33
CA LEU A 285 -1.04 -7.85 -14.73
C LEU A 285 -2.50 -8.08 -15.08
N TYR A 286 -3.02 -7.35 -16.06
CA TYR A 286 -4.36 -7.54 -16.61
C TYR A 286 -4.27 -8.24 -17.95
N ALA A 287 -5.19 -9.17 -18.20
CA ALA A 287 -5.36 -9.84 -19.48
C ALA A 287 -6.63 -9.37 -20.19
N TYR A 288 -6.47 -9.03 -21.47
CA TYR A 288 -7.53 -8.63 -22.38
C TYR A 288 -7.64 -9.72 -23.45
N SER A 289 -8.84 -10.24 -23.62
CA SER A 289 -9.15 -11.31 -24.57
C SER A 289 -10.54 -11.08 -25.17
N PHE A 290 -10.90 -11.84 -26.20
CA PHE A 290 -12.27 -11.80 -26.72
C PHE A 290 -13.29 -12.48 -25.78
N SER A 291 -12.82 -13.28 -24.82
CA SER A 291 -13.66 -14.15 -23.99
C SER A 291 -14.10 -13.51 -22.66
N GLY A 292 -14.07 -12.19 -22.54
CA GLY A 292 -14.57 -11.52 -21.34
C GLY A 292 -14.05 -10.10 -21.16
N PRO A 293 -14.47 -9.43 -20.06
CA PRO A 293 -13.88 -8.17 -19.64
C PRO A 293 -12.41 -8.37 -19.22
N PRO A 294 -11.64 -7.27 -19.07
CA PRO A 294 -10.28 -7.35 -18.55
C PRO A 294 -10.25 -8.01 -17.17
N GLU A 295 -9.39 -9.02 -17.00
CA GLU A 295 -9.27 -9.77 -15.76
C GLU A 295 -7.84 -9.70 -15.19
N PRO A 296 -7.66 -9.56 -13.87
CA PRO A 296 -6.35 -9.66 -13.26
C PRO A 296 -5.85 -11.11 -13.34
N VAL A 297 -4.63 -11.28 -13.86
CA VAL A 297 -3.97 -12.58 -14.00
C VAL A 297 -2.72 -12.65 -13.12
N LEU A 298 -2.26 -13.86 -12.86
CA LEU A 298 -1.04 -14.06 -12.07
C LEU A 298 0.17 -13.47 -12.80
N LEU A 299 1.10 -12.90 -12.03
CA LEU A 299 2.38 -12.41 -12.56
C LEU A 299 3.32 -13.59 -12.83
N ASP A 300 2.92 -14.47 -13.76
CA ASP A 300 3.53 -15.78 -14.05
C ASP A 300 3.65 -16.04 -15.56
N SER A 301 4.68 -16.80 -15.97
CA SER A 301 4.94 -17.09 -17.40
C SER A 301 3.77 -17.77 -18.10
N SER A 302 2.96 -18.52 -17.35
CA SER A 302 1.73 -19.15 -17.84
C SER A 302 0.66 -18.15 -18.30
N SER A 303 0.71 -16.90 -17.84
CA SER A 303 -0.24 -15.86 -18.25
C SER A 303 0.12 -15.21 -19.59
N ILE A 304 1.31 -15.49 -20.13
CA ILE A 304 1.78 -14.97 -21.42
C ILE A 304 1.28 -15.89 -22.53
N LEU A 305 0.06 -15.63 -23.01
CA LEU A 305 -0.60 -16.38 -24.07
C LEU A 305 -0.55 -15.64 -25.42
N ALA A 306 -0.67 -16.38 -26.51
CA ALA A 306 -0.56 -15.85 -27.88
C ALA A 306 -1.77 -15.01 -28.31
N ASP A 307 -2.95 -15.30 -27.76
CA ASP A 307 -4.26 -14.78 -28.14
C ASP A 307 -4.78 -13.67 -27.22
N ARG A 308 -3.93 -13.16 -26.31
CA ARG A 308 -4.29 -12.11 -25.34
C ARG A 308 -3.37 -10.91 -25.43
N ILE A 309 -3.87 -9.77 -24.96
CA ILE A 309 -3.07 -8.57 -24.69
C ILE A 309 -2.91 -8.45 -23.18
N LEU A 310 -1.71 -8.10 -22.72
CA LEU A 310 -1.44 -7.90 -21.31
C LEU A 310 -1.14 -6.42 -21.03
N LEU A 311 -1.71 -5.88 -19.95
CA LEU A 311 -1.34 -4.59 -19.39
C LEU A 311 -0.65 -4.83 -18.04
N MET A 312 0.65 -4.56 -17.97
CA MET A 312 1.44 -4.64 -16.74
C MET A 312 1.64 -3.25 -16.16
N ASP A 313 1.28 -3.09 -14.90
CA ASP A 313 1.57 -1.89 -14.13
C ASP A 313 2.58 -2.21 -13.02
N THR A 314 3.75 -1.56 -13.10
CA THR A 314 4.86 -1.69 -12.14
C THR A 314 5.04 -0.46 -11.27
N PHE A 315 4.04 0.43 -11.23
CA PHE A 315 4.09 1.79 -10.72
C PHE A 315 4.97 2.73 -11.56
N PHE A 316 6.23 2.37 -11.81
CA PHE A 316 7.20 3.19 -12.55
C PHE A 316 7.09 3.05 -14.08
N GLN A 317 6.54 1.94 -14.55
CA GLN A 317 6.35 1.64 -15.97
C GLN A 317 4.97 1.05 -16.19
N ILE A 318 4.31 1.50 -17.26
CA ILE A 318 3.09 0.90 -17.80
C ILE A 318 3.47 0.23 -19.11
N LEU A 319 3.27 -1.08 -19.20
CA LEU A 319 3.67 -1.89 -20.34
C LEU A 319 2.46 -2.61 -20.93
N ILE A 320 2.22 -2.39 -22.22
CA ILE A 320 1.28 -3.18 -23.02
C ILE A 320 2.07 -4.21 -23.80
N TYR A 321 1.68 -5.47 -23.69
CA TYR A 321 2.26 -6.60 -24.43
C TYR A 321 1.20 -7.26 -25.29
N HIS A 322 1.45 -7.32 -26.60
CA HIS A 322 0.62 -8.07 -27.54
C HIS A 322 1.15 -9.50 -27.73
N GLY A 323 0.31 -10.51 -27.46
CA GLY A 323 0.61 -11.91 -27.76
C GLY A 323 0.87 -12.15 -29.26
N GLU A 324 1.50 -13.28 -29.59
CA GLU A 324 1.96 -13.58 -30.95
C GLU A 324 0.86 -13.43 -32.01
N THR A 325 -0.29 -14.05 -31.79
CA THR A 325 -1.43 -14.01 -32.72
C THR A 325 -1.98 -12.58 -32.86
N ILE A 326 -2.11 -11.88 -31.73
CA ILE A 326 -2.60 -10.49 -31.72
C ILE A 326 -1.62 -9.55 -32.45
N ALA A 327 -0.32 -9.73 -32.27
CA ALA A 327 0.71 -8.96 -32.95
C ALA A 327 0.67 -9.18 -34.46
N GLN A 328 0.49 -10.43 -34.91
CA GLN A 328 0.32 -10.75 -36.33
C GLN A 328 -0.93 -10.09 -36.90
N TRP A 329 -2.07 -10.15 -36.20
CA TRP A 329 -3.32 -9.51 -36.62
C TRP A 329 -3.23 -7.98 -36.69
N ARG A 330 -2.56 -7.35 -35.71
CA ARG A 330 -2.30 -5.90 -35.68
C ARG A 330 -1.46 -5.47 -36.88
N LYS A 331 -0.42 -6.26 -37.24
CA LYS A 331 0.45 -6.00 -38.40
C LYS A 331 -0.26 -6.17 -39.74
N SER A 332 -1.21 -7.10 -39.81
CA SER A 332 -2.04 -7.32 -41.01
C SER A 332 -3.11 -6.25 -41.23
N GLY A 333 -3.30 -5.32 -40.27
CA GLY A 333 -4.23 -4.20 -40.41
C GLY A 333 -5.70 -4.58 -40.26
N TYR A 334 -6.01 -5.70 -39.58
CA TYR A 334 -7.42 -6.10 -39.40
C TYR A 334 -8.24 -5.06 -38.66
N GLN A 335 -7.62 -4.29 -37.76
CA GLN A 335 -8.28 -3.22 -36.99
C GLN A 335 -8.84 -2.06 -37.84
N ASP A 336 -8.37 -1.91 -39.09
CA ASP A 336 -8.81 -0.86 -40.00
C ASP A 336 -10.00 -1.30 -40.86
N MET A 337 -10.33 -2.60 -40.84
CA MET A 337 -11.45 -3.16 -41.59
C MET A 337 -12.75 -3.04 -40.78
N PRO A 338 -13.87 -2.66 -41.42
CA PRO A 338 -15.16 -2.49 -40.73
C PRO A 338 -15.73 -3.83 -40.22
N GLU A 339 -15.29 -4.98 -40.74
CA GLU A 339 -15.73 -6.28 -40.22
C GLU A 339 -15.12 -6.64 -38.85
N TYR A 340 -14.02 -6.01 -38.45
CA TYR A 340 -13.26 -6.33 -37.24
C TYR A 340 -13.23 -5.18 -36.22
N GLU A 341 -14.35 -4.48 -36.07
CA GLU A 341 -14.52 -3.44 -35.03
C GLU A 341 -14.22 -3.98 -33.61
N ASN A 342 -14.57 -5.23 -33.35
CA ASN A 342 -14.28 -5.91 -32.09
C ASN A 342 -12.76 -6.00 -31.80
N PHE A 343 -11.94 -6.24 -32.82
CA PHE A 343 -10.49 -6.28 -32.67
C PHE A 343 -9.91 -4.89 -32.44
N ARG A 344 -10.47 -3.87 -33.08
CA ARG A 344 -10.12 -2.46 -32.81
C ARG A 344 -10.40 -2.10 -31.35
N HIS A 345 -11.56 -2.48 -30.80
CA HIS A 345 -11.88 -2.27 -29.40
C HIS A 345 -10.94 -3.03 -28.46
N LEU A 346 -10.58 -4.28 -28.78
CA LEU A 346 -9.62 -5.07 -28.00
C LEU A 346 -8.24 -4.40 -27.92
N LEU A 347 -7.75 -3.81 -29.02
CA LEU A 347 -6.48 -3.09 -29.04
C LEU A 347 -6.54 -1.77 -28.27
N GLN A 348 -7.69 -1.08 -28.29
CA GLN A 348 -7.85 0.23 -27.68
C GLN A 348 -8.07 0.17 -26.17
N ALA A 349 -8.79 -0.84 -25.66
CA ALA A 349 -9.10 -0.99 -24.24
C ALA A 349 -7.89 -0.86 -23.29
N PRO A 350 -6.78 -1.61 -23.47
CA PRO A 350 -5.62 -1.48 -22.58
C PRO A 350 -4.89 -0.12 -22.74
N VAL A 351 -5.04 0.55 -23.90
CA VAL A 351 -4.47 1.88 -24.11
C VAL A 351 -5.26 2.92 -23.30
N ASP A 352 -6.59 2.84 -23.32
CA ASP A 352 -7.46 3.74 -22.56
C ASP A 352 -7.19 3.60 -21.05
N ASP A 353 -7.15 2.37 -20.54
CA ASP A 353 -6.83 2.07 -19.14
C ASP A 353 -5.41 2.57 -18.76
N ALA A 354 -4.44 2.41 -19.66
CA ALA A 354 -3.08 2.93 -19.45
C ALA A 354 -3.04 4.47 -19.39
N GLN A 355 -3.82 5.17 -20.22
CA GLN A 355 -3.87 6.64 -20.20
C GLN A 355 -4.44 7.17 -18.89
N GLU A 356 -5.47 6.52 -18.32
CA GLU A 356 -6.03 6.92 -17.03
C GLU A 356 -4.98 6.88 -15.91
N ILE A 357 -4.16 5.83 -15.89
CA ILE A 357 -3.05 5.69 -14.94
C ILE A 357 -1.95 6.74 -15.19
N LEU A 358 -1.62 7.01 -16.46
CA LEU A 358 -0.61 8.01 -16.85
C LEU A 358 -1.00 9.44 -16.43
N HIS A 359 -2.29 9.78 -16.45
CA HIS A 359 -2.77 11.11 -16.09
C HIS A 359 -2.92 11.34 -14.59
N SER A 360 -3.15 10.28 -13.80
CA SER A 360 -3.39 10.37 -12.36
C SER A 360 -2.12 10.17 -11.52
N ARG A 361 -1.17 9.35 -11.98
CA ARG A 361 -0.01 8.96 -11.19
C ARG A 361 1.11 10.00 -11.20
N PHE A 362 1.65 10.27 -10.01
CA PHE A 362 2.91 10.99 -9.83
C PHE A 362 3.99 10.08 -9.21
N PRO A 363 5.19 10.00 -9.81
CA PRO A 363 5.60 10.62 -11.08
C PRO A 363 4.96 9.90 -12.27
N MET A 364 4.89 10.59 -13.42
CA MET A 364 4.35 9.99 -14.65
C MET A 364 5.18 8.74 -15.00
N PRO A 365 4.56 7.55 -15.11
CA PRO A 365 5.28 6.33 -15.42
C PRO A 365 5.77 6.32 -16.87
N ARG A 366 6.84 5.55 -17.12
CA ARG A 366 7.29 5.31 -18.49
C ARG A 366 6.29 4.39 -19.19
N TYR A 367 5.74 4.85 -20.31
CA TYR A 367 4.87 4.06 -21.17
C TYR A 367 5.66 3.20 -22.16
N ILE A 368 5.28 1.93 -22.29
CA ILE A 368 5.92 0.94 -23.18
C ILE A 368 4.81 0.18 -23.92
N ASP A 369 4.84 0.19 -25.25
CA ASP A 369 4.03 -0.68 -26.11
C ASP A 369 4.99 -1.67 -26.79
N THR A 370 4.76 -2.96 -26.59
CA THR A 370 5.60 -4.02 -27.14
C THR A 370 4.77 -5.26 -27.50
N GLU A 371 5.40 -6.21 -28.15
CA GLU A 371 4.76 -7.38 -28.73
C GLU A 371 5.66 -8.61 -28.60
N HIS A 372 5.11 -9.77 -28.91
CA HIS A 372 5.88 -11.01 -29.01
C HIS A 372 7.12 -10.83 -29.92
N GLY A 373 8.29 -11.20 -29.42
CA GLY A 373 9.57 -11.01 -30.11
C GLY A 373 10.15 -9.59 -30.04
N GLY A 374 9.43 -8.63 -29.45
CA GLY A 374 9.88 -7.25 -29.26
C GLY A 374 11.01 -7.12 -28.23
N SER A 375 11.98 -6.24 -28.48
CA SER A 375 13.13 -6.04 -27.58
C SER A 375 12.74 -5.47 -26.21
N GLN A 376 11.64 -4.72 -26.13
CA GLN A 376 11.13 -4.16 -24.88
C GLN A 376 10.27 -5.15 -24.07
N ALA A 377 9.88 -6.30 -24.63
CA ALA A 377 9.18 -7.36 -23.89
C ALA A 377 10.01 -7.91 -22.71
N ARG A 378 11.33 -7.72 -22.72
CA ARG A 378 12.21 -8.04 -21.58
C ARG A 378 11.79 -7.41 -20.25
N PHE A 379 11.16 -6.23 -20.29
CA PHE A 379 10.66 -5.57 -19.08
C PHE A 379 9.52 -6.35 -18.43
N LEU A 380 8.66 -7.00 -19.22
CA LEU A 380 7.66 -7.94 -18.72
C LEU A 380 8.32 -9.23 -18.21
N LEU A 381 9.15 -9.87 -19.05
CA LEU A 381 9.74 -11.18 -18.74
C LEU A 381 10.62 -11.18 -17.48
N SER A 382 11.30 -10.07 -17.18
CA SER A 382 12.12 -9.91 -15.97
C SER A 382 11.32 -9.75 -14.67
N LYS A 383 10.02 -9.42 -14.74
CA LYS A 383 9.15 -9.24 -13.57
C LYS A 383 8.31 -10.47 -13.26
N VAL A 384 8.01 -11.25 -14.29
CA VAL A 384 7.17 -12.43 -14.24
C VAL A 384 7.86 -13.58 -13.49
N ASN A 385 7.08 -14.37 -12.75
CA ASN A 385 7.58 -15.58 -12.08
C ASN A 385 7.97 -16.65 -13.12
N PRO A 386 9.21 -17.18 -13.07
CA PRO A 386 9.68 -18.23 -13.98
C PRO A 386 9.16 -19.61 -13.54
N SER A 387 7.84 -19.84 -13.65
CA SER A 387 7.26 -21.16 -13.40
C SER A 387 7.65 -22.17 -14.47
N GLN A 388 7.79 -21.69 -15.71
CA GLN A 388 8.29 -22.45 -16.85
C GLN A 388 9.68 -21.91 -17.22
N THR A 389 10.71 -22.74 -17.02
CA THR A 389 12.09 -22.43 -17.41
C THR A 389 12.60 -23.43 -18.42
N HIS A 390 13.71 -23.09 -19.09
CA HIS A 390 14.43 -24.00 -19.99
C HIS A 390 14.81 -25.35 -19.35
N ASN A 391 14.95 -25.40 -18.02
CA ASN A 391 15.28 -26.61 -17.27
C ASN A 391 14.10 -27.57 -17.08
N ASN A 392 12.86 -27.06 -17.05
CA ASN A 392 11.65 -27.86 -16.83
C ASN A 392 10.72 -27.93 -18.06
N MET A 393 11.14 -27.35 -19.19
CA MET A 393 10.38 -27.26 -20.45
C MET A 393 9.93 -28.62 -21.03
N TYR A 394 10.58 -29.72 -20.64
CA TYR A 394 10.28 -31.08 -21.11
C TYR A 394 9.59 -31.96 -20.05
N ALA A 395 9.10 -31.38 -18.95
CA ALA A 395 8.28 -32.11 -17.98
C ALA A 395 6.92 -32.48 -18.61
N TRP A 396 6.60 -33.78 -18.64
CA TRP A 396 5.37 -34.30 -19.25
C TRP A 396 4.11 -33.64 -18.66
N GLY A 397 3.31 -32.97 -19.51
CA GLY A 397 1.95 -32.52 -19.18
C GLY A 397 1.75 -31.01 -18.96
N GLN A 398 2.70 -30.12 -19.26
CA GLN A 398 2.50 -28.67 -19.14
C GLN A 398 1.99 -28.00 -20.44
N GLU A 399 1.03 -27.08 -20.27
CA GLU A 399 0.47 -26.21 -21.30
C GLU A 399 1.46 -25.14 -21.80
N SER A 400 1.27 -24.74 -23.06
CA SER A 400 2.05 -23.81 -23.87
C SER A 400 2.18 -22.40 -23.28
N GLY A 401 3.15 -22.18 -22.37
CA GLY A 401 3.60 -20.86 -21.93
C GLY A 401 4.99 -20.51 -22.46
N ALA A 402 5.38 -19.24 -22.38
CA ALA A 402 6.71 -18.79 -22.83
C ALA A 402 7.78 -19.13 -21.77
N PRO A 403 8.78 -20.00 -22.06
CA PRO A 403 9.80 -20.36 -21.09
C PRO A 403 10.72 -19.17 -20.79
N ILE A 404 10.89 -18.84 -19.51
CA ILE A 404 11.78 -17.76 -19.06
C ILE A 404 13.20 -18.32 -18.87
N LEU A 405 14.17 -17.67 -19.49
CA LEU A 405 15.60 -17.99 -19.36
C LEU A 405 16.16 -17.28 -18.11
N THR A 406 16.08 -17.93 -16.95
CA THR A 406 16.66 -17.44 -15.70
C THR A 406 17.06 -18.60 -14.78
N ASP A 407 18.04 -18.36 -13.91
CA ASP A 407 18.42 -19.22 -12.78
C ASP A 407 17.66 -18.85 -11.49
N ASP A 408 16.79 -17.84 -11.54
CA ASP A 408 15.98 -17.43 -10.40
C ASP A 408 15.04 -18.52 -9.93
N VAL A 409 14.88 -18.59 -8.60
CA VAL A 409 13.97 -19.53 -7.94
C VAL A 409 12.51 -19.12 -8.19
N SER A 410 11.68 -20.07 -8.63
CA SER A 410 10.24 -19.85 -8.81
C SER A 410 9.51 -19.72 -7.47
N LEU A 411 8.33 -19.08 -7.48
CA LEU A 411 7.48 -18.95 -6.30
C LEU A 411 7.18 -20.30 -5.65
N GLN A 412 6.92 -21.34 -6.46
CA GLN A 412 6.63 -22.68 -5.95
C GLN A 412 7.81 -23.26 -5.15
N VAL A 413 9.03 -23.18 -5.70
CA VAL A 413 10.23 -23.68 -5.03
C VAL A 413 10.53 -22.87 -3.76
N PHE A 414 10.31 -21.55 -3.81
CA PHE A 414 10.39 -20.69 -2.62
C PHE A 414 9.41 -21.13 -1.52
N MET A 415 8.15 -21.37 -1.88
CA MET A 415 7.12 -21.81 -0.94
C MET A 415 7.43 -23.20 -0.35
N ASP A 416 7.93 -24.14 -1.16
CA ASP A 416 8.29 -25.47 -0.68
C ASP A 416 9.47 -25.43 0.29
N HIS A 417 10.46 -24.55 0.04
CA HIS A 417 11.56 -24.33 0.97
C HIS A 417 11.08 -23.63 2.26
N LEU A 418 10.21 -22.63 2.15
CA LEU A 418 9.63 -21.94 3.30
C LEU A 418 8.85 -22.91 4.20
N LYS A 419 8.01 -23.77 3.62
CA LYS A 419 7.25 -24.80 4.37
C LYS A 419 8.20 -25.74 5.13
N LYS A 420 9.26 -26.22 4.48
CA LYS A 420 10.26 -27.09 5.12
C LYS A 420 10.91 -26.44 6.34
N LEU A 421 11.29 -25.16 6.23
CA LEU A 421 11.90 -24.44 7.36
C LEU A 421 10.89 -24.11 8.46
N ALA A 422 9.66 -23.74 8.09
CA ALA A 422 8.60 -23.40 9.04
C ALA A 422 8.23 -24.58 9.95
N VAL A 423 8.15 -25.80 9.41
CA VAL A 423 7.77 -26.99 10.19
C VAL A 423 8.92 -27.65 10.93
N SER A 424 10.16 -27.21 10.68
CA SER A 424 11.36 -27.86 11.21
C SER A 424 11.50 -27.66 12.72
N SER A 425 11.86 -28.72 13.42
CA SER A 425 12.06 -28.71 14.88
C SER A 425 13.29 -27.93 15.38
N ALA A 426 14.12 -27.39 14.47
CA ALA A 426 15.45 -26.83 14.75
C ALA A 426 15.53 -25.29 14.75
N ALA A 427 14.39 -24.58 14.80
CA ALA A 427 14.31 -23.13 14.65
C ALA A 427 14.10 -22.35 15.96
#